data_AF-A0A286DSM4-F1
#
_entry.id   AF-A0A286DSM4-F1
#
_cell.length_a   1.000
_cell.length_b   1.000
_cell.length_c   1.000
_cell.angle_alpha   90.00
_cell.angle_beta   90.00
_cell.angle_gamma   90.00
#
_symmetry.space_group_name_H-M   'P 1'
#
loop_
_entity.id
_entity.type
_entity.pdbx_description
1 polymer ?
#
loop_
_entity_poly.entity_id
_entity_poly.type
_entity_poly.pdbx_seq_one_letter_code
_entity_poly.pdbx_strand_id
1 'polypeptide(L)'
;MPRLGTGLGYRSELHDYVMAGRGTIEWLEIITDNYLTGDGRLDELRALREDFTVIPHGLEMSVGSEGPLDLEYVDAVARVADAVDAPWFSDHLCFTREAGIDLGNLVPTVQTLDKARGIAARAQQVQDRVGRPFLLENIATYLDMPGELSQPEMIRAVLDHCDCGLLLDLNNVVVNCVNHGFDPYAYLARLPLDRVVQVHLAGNTENAYVAGLLIDSHDAPVGERVFALLEWLLRRRPDLPAVMIERDSAFAFSVPEIDEDLRRTRDLMARYASAGAPR
;
A
#
# COMPACT_ATOMS: atom_id res chain seq x y z
N MET A 1 8.51 3.62 13.51
CA MET A 1 7.09 4.01 13.31
C MET A 1 6.24 3.31 14.37
N PRO A 2 5.09 3.86 14.81
CA PRO A 2 4.22 3.20 15.79
C PRO A 2 3.69 1.87 15.26
N ARG A 3 3.47 0.91 16.15
CA ARG A 3 2.83 -0.37 15.82
C ARG A 3 1.31 -0.21 15.93
N LEU A 4 0.62 -0.25 14.80
CA LEU A 4 -0.82 -0.02 14.70
C LEU A 4 -1.64 -1.32 14.67
N GLY A 5 -1.03 -2.45 14.32
CA GLY A 5 -1.73 -3.74 14.27
C GLY A 5 -2.54 -3.91 12.99
N THR A 6 -3.76 -4.41 13.12
CA THR A 6 -4.67 -4.77 12.02
C THR A 6 -5.66 -3.63 11.72
N GLY A 7 -5.63 -3.13 10.49
CA GLY A 7 -6.46 -2.02 10.02
C GLY A 7 -7.34 -2.38 8.83
N LEU A 8 -8.13 -1.39 8.39
CA LEU A 8 -9.06 -1.51 7.26
C LEU A 8 -8.97 -0.28 6.37
N GLY A 9 -9.01 -0.48 5.05
CA GLY A 9 -9.22 0.60 4.09
C GLY A 9 -10.61 1.22 4.27
N TYR A 10 -10.66 2.49 4.67
CA TYR A 10 -11.90 3.24 4.80
C TYR A 10 -12.41 3.67 3.42
N ARG A 11 -13.67 3.32 3.17
CA ARG A 11 -14.49 3.79 2.06
C ARG A 11 -15.78 4.32 2.66
N SER A 12 -16.36 5.38 2.10
CA SER A 12 -17.55 6.03 2.69
C SER A 12 -18.73 5.06 2.87
N GLU A 13 -18.82 4.05 2.01
CA GLU A 13 -19.79 2.97 2.00
C GLU A 13 -19.66 2.05 3.22
N LEU A 14 -18.48 2.01 3.83
CA LEU A 14 -18.18 1.24 5.05
C LEU A 14 -18.29 2.09 6.32
N HIS A 15 -18.68 3.37 6.24
CA HIS A 15 -18.66 4.28 7.39
C HIS A 15 -19.43 3.74 8.60
N ASP A 16 -20.70 3.36 8.40
CA ASP A 16 -21.54 2.86 9.50
C ASP A 16 -20.98 1.57 10.12
N TYR A 17 -20.40 0.69 9.28
CA TYR A 17 -19.74 -0.53 9.75
C TYR A 17 -18.49 -0.22 10.58
N VAL A 18 -17.62 0.68 10.09
CA VAL A 18 -16.41 1.13 10.79
C VAL A 18 -16.77 1.77 12.14
N MET A 19 -17.78 2.64 12.15
CA MET A 19 -18.21 3.33 13.37
C MET A 19 -18.91 2.41 14.37
N ALA A 20 -19.56 1.34 13.91
CA ALA A 20 -20.10 0.28 14.77
C ALA A 20 -19.00 -0.68 15.28
N GLY A 21 -17.95 -0.88 14.50
CA GLY A 21 -16.85 -1.83 14.71
C GLY A 21 -15.70 -1.33 15.59
N ARG A 22 -15.92 -0.35 16.48
CA ARG A 22 -14.92 0.34 17.33
C ARG A 22 -14.07 -0.54 18.29
N GLY A 23 -14.04 -1.86 18.14
CA GLY A 23 -13.19 -2.77 18.90
C GLY A 23 -12.47 -3.83 18.07
N THR A 24 -12.69 -3.87 16.75
CA THR A 24 -12.05 -4.84 15.85
C THR A 24 -11.09 -4.17 14.87
N ILE A 25 -11.32 -2.91 14.52
CA ILE A 25 -10.47 -2.14 13.60
C ILE A 25 -9.56 -1.23 14.43
N GLU A 26 -8.24 -1.40 14.32
CA GLU A 26 -7.28 -0.66 15.16
C GLU A 26 -6.83 0.66 14.52
N TRP A 27 -6.88 0.74 13.19
CA TRP A 27 -6.53 1.94 12.41
C TRP A 27 -7.18 1.89 11.02
N LEU A 28 -7.25 3.04 10.36
CA LEU A 28 -7.85 3.20 9.05
C LEU A 28 -6.85 3.75 8.04
N GLU A 29 -6.96 3.30 6.80
CA GLU A 29 -6.35 3.99 5.66
C GLU A 29 -7.41 4.69 4.83
N ILE A 30 -7.09 5.86 4.29
CA ILE A 30 -7.94 6.58 3.34
C ILE A 30 -7.24 6.70 1.99
N ILE A 31 -8.02 6.76 0.91
CA ILE A 31 -7.55 7.27 -0.37
C ILE A 31 -7.46 8.79 -0.27
N THR A 32 -6.23 9.30 -0.23
CA THR A 32 -5.90 10.72 -0.05
C THR A 32 -6.58 11.60 -1.10
N ASP A 33 -6.61 11.14 -2.34
CA ASP A 33 -7.14 11.82 -3.52
C ASP A 33 -8.61 12.23 -3.36
N ASN A 34 -9.40 11.45 -2.62
CA ASN A 34 -10.80 11.74 -2.32
C ASN A 34 -11.00 12.96 -1.38
N TYR A 35 -9.92 13.46 -0.76
CA TYR A 35 -9.94 14.54 0.23
C TYR A 35 -9.09 15.75 -0.16
N LEU A 36 -8.49 15.75 -1.37
CA LEU A 36 -7.65 16.86 -1.83
C LEU A 36 -8.46 18.11 -2.18
N THR A 37 -9.73 17.95 -2.57
CA THR A 37 -10.63 19.01 -3.00
C THR A 37 -12.02 18.87 -2.37
N GLY A 38 -12.70 20.01 -2.18
CA GLY A 38 -14.07 20.06 -1.66
C GLY A 38 -14.18 20.55 -0.21
N ASP A 39 -15.16 21.41 0.03
CA ASP A 39 -15.42 21.98 1.36
C ASP A 39 -15.92 20.90 2.34
N GLY A 40 -15.39 20.88 3.56
CA GLY A 40 -15.82 19.98 4.64
C GLY A 40 -15.22 18.56 4.63
N ARG A 41 -14.52 18.14 3.57
CA ARG A 41 -13.85 16.83 3.49
C ARG A 41 -12.78 16.62 4.57
N LEU A 42 -12.02 17.68 4.89
CA LEU A 42 -11.06 17.63 5.99
C LEU A 42 -11.74 17.54 7.37
N ASP A 43 -12.97 18.02 7.51
CA ASP A 43 -13.71 17.90 8.76
C ASP A 43 -14.20 16.46 8.99
N GLU A 44 -14.58 15.75 7.92
CA GLU A 44 -14.84 14.30 7.97
C GLU A 44 -13.60 13.54 8.46
N LEU A 45 -12.43 13.85 7.91
CA LEU A 45 -11.17 13.25 8.35
C LEU A 45 -10.81 13.56 9.80
N ARG A 46 -11.04 14.80 10.24
CA ARG A 46 -10.83 15.20 11.63
C ARG A 46 -11.75 14.45 12.58
N ALA A 47 -13.00 14.20 12.18
CA ALA A 47 -13.93 13.39 12.96
C ALA A 47 -13.48 11.93 13.05
N LEU A 48 -13.05 11.31 11.95
CA LEU A 48 -12.50 9.95 11.97
C LEU A 48 -11.27 9.82 12.87
N ARG A 49 -10.40 10.85 12.87
CA ARG A 49 -9.20 10.92 13.71
C ARG A 49 -9.52 10.91 15.22
N GLU A 50 -10.71 11.34 15.63
CA GLU A 50 -11.10 11.32 17.05
C GLU A 50 -11.14 9.89 17.62
N ASP A 51 -11.44 8.91 16.76
CA ASP A 51 -11.62 7.51 17.15
C ASP A 51 -10.53 6.57 16.60
N PHE A 52 -9.88 6.93 15.49
CA PHE A 52 -8.91 6.07 14.80
C PHE A 52 -7.60 6.79 14.45
N THR A 53 -6.50 6.04 14.44
CA THR A 53 -5.32 6.49 13.67
C THR A 53 -5.65 6.36 12.20
N VAL A 54 -5.48 7.44 11.43
CA VAL A 54 -5.76 7.47 10.00
C VAL A 54 -4.47 7.67 9.21
N ILE A 55 -4.25 6.79 8.22
CA ILE A 55 -3.10 6.81 7.30
C ILE A 55 -3.58 7.25 5.92
N PRO A 56 -3.03 8.31 5.33
CA PRO A 56 -3.27 8.67 3.94
C PRO A 56 -2.46 7.81 2.98
N HIS A 57 -3.14 7.21 2.00
CA HIS A 57 -2.52 6.54 0.86
C HIS A 57 -2.96 7.25 -0.43
N GLY A 58 -2.01 7.68 -1.26
CA GLY A 58 -2.24 8.43 -2.49
C GLY A 58 -2.20 7.56 -3.74
N LEU A 59 -2.82 8.05 -4.81
CA LEU A 59 -2.89 7.36 -6.11
C LEU A 59 -2.06 8.06 -7.20
N GLU A 60 -1.76 9.35 -7.04
CA GLU A 60 -1.38 10.23 -8.17
C GLU A 60 -0.01 10.90 -8.02
N MET A 61 0.79 10.54 -7.00
CA MET A 61 2.10 11.20 -6.77
C MET A 61 3.07 11.05 -7.94
N SER A 62 2.98 9.94 -8.69
CA SER A 62 3.73 9.76 -9.93
C SER A 62 5.26 9.95 -9.77
N VAL A 63 5.83 9.33 -8.74
CA VAL A 63 7.28 9.41 -8.48
C VAL A 63 8.11 8.80 -9.60
N GLY A 64 7.52 7.92 -10.42
CA GLY A 64 8.11 7.30 -11.60
C GLY A 64 8.12 8.15 -12.88
N SER A 65 7.49 9.32 -12.93
CA SER A 65 7.46 10.16 -14.14
C SER A 65 8.80 10.87 -14.40
N GLU A 66 9.07 11.26 -15.65
CA GLU A 66 10.24 12.04 -16.05
C GLU A 66 10.07 13.55 -15.79
N GLY A 67 8.85 14.08 -15.95
CA GLY A 67 8.52 15.49 -15.68
C GLY A 67 8.67 15.88 -14.20
N PRO A 68 8.72 17.19 -13.86
CA PRO A 68 8.82 17.64 -12.46
C PRO A 68 7.65 17.13 -11.60
N LEU A 69 7.86 17.04 -10.29
CA LEU A 69 6.77 16.75 -9.34
C LEU A 69 5.69 17.84 -9.41
N ASP A 70 4.45 17.43 -9.29
CA ASP A 70 3.31 18.33 -9.09
C ASP A 70 3.30 18.82 -7.64
N LEU A 71 3.95 19.96 -7.40
CA LEU A 71 4.10 20.49 -6.03
C LEU A 71 2.76 20.94 -5.42
N GLU A 72 1.76 21.28 -6.24
CA GLU A 72 0.42 21.59 -5.74
C GLU A 72 -0.27 20.34 -5.20
N TYR A 73 -0.11 19.20 -5.90
CA TYR A 73 -0.54 17.89 -5.41
C TYR A 73 0.18 17.51 -4.10
N VAL A 74 1.50 17.64 -4.05
CA VAL A 74 2.29 17.32 -2.83
C VAL A 74 1.82 18.18 -1.64
N ASP A 75 1.57 19.48 -1.85
CA ASP A 75 1.03 20.36 -0.81
C ASP A 75 -0.38 19.97 -0.37
N ALA A 76 -1.19 19.43 -1.29
CA ALA A 76 -2.52 18.95 -0.98
C ALA A 76 -2.48 17.66 -0.14
N VAL A 77 -1.60 16.73 -0.47
CA VAL A 77 -1.31 15.53 0.34
C VAL A 77 -0.83 15.93 1.74
N ALA A 78 0.06 16.92 1.85
CA ALA A 78 0.53 17.42 3.14
C ALA A 78 -0.62 17.93 4.03
N ARG A 79 -1.57 18.70 3.45
CA ARG A 79 -2.75 19.17 4.19
C ARG A 79 -3.61 18.03 4.71
N VAL A 80 -3.78 16.97 3.93
CA VAL A 80 -4.55 15.78 4.36
C VAL A 80 -3.80 15.06 5.48
N ALA A 81 -2.50 14.81 5.31
CA ALA A 81 -1.67 14.14 6.31
C ALA A 81 -1.63 14.92 7.63
N ASP A 82 -1.60 16.26 7.60
CA ASP A 82 -1.66 17.10 8.79
C ASP A 82 -3.04 17.15 9.44
N ALA A 83 -4.12 17.11 8.65
CA ALA A 83 -5.48 17.10 9.20
C ALA A 83 -5.72 15.87 10.11
N VAL A 84 -5.16 14.73 9.73
CA VAL A 84 -5.24 13.48 10.51
C VAL A 84 -4.05 13.22 11.42
N ASP A 85 -3.02 14.07 11.39
CA ASP A 85 -1.73 13.87 12.06
C ASP A 85 -1.13 12.48 11.81
N ALA A 86 -1.04 12.15 10.52
CA ALA A 86 -0.65 10.83 10.06
C ALA A 86 0.77 10.46 10.54
N PRO A 87 0.97 9.29 11.17
CA PRO A 87 2.30 8.78 11.48
C PRO A 87 3.22 8.59 10.26
N TRP A 88 2.63 8.33 9.09
CA TRP A 88 3.25 8.26 7.77
C TRP A 88 2.17 8.43 6.70
N PHE A 89 2.58 8.56 5.45
CA PHE A 89 1.71 8.50 4.28
C PHE A 89 2.36 7.63 3.20
N SER A 90 1.59 7.17 2.23
CA SER A 90 2.09 6.29 1.17
C SER A 90 1.59 6.69 -0.22
N ASP A 91 2.29 6.24 -1.25
CA ASP A 91 1.85 6.27 -2.65
C ASP A 91 2.64 5.21 -3.44
N HIS A 92 2.31 5.01 -4.71
CA HIS A 92 2.80 3.93 -5.54
C HIS A 92 4.18 4.21 -6.15
N LEU A 93 5.02 3.19 -6.20
CA LEU A 93 6.27 3.18 -6.99
C LEU A 93 5.94 2.94 -8.46
N CYS A 94 5.36 3.96 -9.09
CA CYS A 94 4.92 3.92 -10.48
C CYS A 94 4.91 5.32 -11.11
N PHE A 95 4.49 5.39 -12.36
CA PHE A 95 3.99 6.63 -12.94
C PHE A 95 2.54 6.48 -13.40
N THR A 96 1.77 7.53 -13.18
CA THR A 96 0.36 7.73 -13.58
C THR A 96 0.22 8.83 -14.63
N ARG A 97 1.26 9.65 -14.81
CA ARG A 97 1.30 10.72 -15.81
C ARG A 97 2.65 10.82 -16.49
N GLU A 98 2.67 11.29 -17.74
CA GLU A 98 3.90 11.63 -18.43
C GLU A 98 3.66 12.75 -19.44
N ALA A 99 4.59 13.70 -19.57
CA ALA A 99 4.48 14.83 -20.49
C ALA A 99 3.14 15.60 -20.44
N GLY A 100 2.53 15.71 -19.25
CA GLY A 100 1.25 16.38 -19.03
C GLY A 100 0.01 15.55 -19.42
N ILE A 101 0.19 14.27 -19.74
CA ILE A 101 -0.89 13.32 -20.04
C ILE A 101 -1.12 12.43 -18.82
N ASP A 102 -2.36 12.38 -18.38
CA ASP A 102 -2.85 11.40 -17.41
C ASP A 102 -3.10 10.05 -18.11
N LEU A 103 -2.55 8.98 -17.54
CA LEU A 103 -2.64 7.61 -18.07
C LEU A 103 -3.83 6.83 -17.47
N GLY A 104 -4.44 7.36 -16.40
CA GLY A 104 -5.58 6.77 -15.70
C GLY A 104 -5.31 5.39 -15.09
N ASN A 105 -4.04 5.00 -14.97
CA ASN A 105 -3.59 3.71 -14.43
C ASN A 105 -2.19 3.84 -13.83
N LEU A 106 -1.88 2.95 -12.88
CA LEU A 106 -0.53 2.76 -12.37
C LEU A 106 0.33 2.04 -13.43
N VAL A 107 1.41 2.67 -13.88
CA VAL A 107 2.30 2.11 -14.90
C VAL A 107 3.69 1.82 -14.32
N PRO A 108 4.22 0.60 -14.47
CA PRO A 108 5.55 0.27 -13.97
C PRO A 108 6.62 1.02 -14.73
N THR A 109 7.71 1.39 -14.05
CA THR A 109 8.83 2.12 -14.66
C THR A 109 9.84 1.18 -15.33
N VAL A 110 10.69 1.73 -16.21
CA VAL A 110 11.89 1.02 -16.68
C VAL A 110 12.76 0.60 -15.49
N GLN A 111 13.35 -0.59 -15.57
CA GLN A 111 13.97 -1.29 -14.44
C GLN A 111 15.49 -1.09 -14.43
N THR A 112 15.93 0.17 -14.42
CA THR A 112 17.36 0.52 -14.45
C THR A 112 17.80 1.22 -13.18
N LEU A 113 19.09 1.13 -12.84
CA LEU A 113 19.63 1.80 -11.65
C LEU A 113 19.52 3.33 -11.72
N ASP A 114 19.68 3.92 -12.92
CA ASP A 114 19.54 5.36 -13.10
C ASP A 114 18.08 5.81 -12.87
N LYS A 115 17.10 5.01 -13.31
CA LYS A 115 15.70 5.28 -13.03
C LYS A 115 15.40 5.17 -11.54
N ALA A 116 15.94 4.14 -10.87
CA ALA A 116 15.78 3.96 -9.43
C ALA A 116 16.28 5.19 -8.64
N ARG A 117 17.45 5.74 -9.00
CA ARG A 117 18.01 6.96 -8.38
C ARG A 117 17.13 8.18 -8.61
N GLY A 118 16.58 8.33 -9.81
CA GLY A 118 15.65 9.42 -10.14
C GLY A 118 14.38 9.36 -9.29
N ILE A 119 13.79 8.17 -9.15
CA ILE A 119 12.62 7.92 -8.30
C ILE A 119 12.96 8.21 -6.84
N ALA A 120 14.10 7.73 -6.34
CA ALA A 120 14.53 7.94 -4.97
C ALA A 120 14.69 9.44 -4.63
N ALA A 121 15.30 10.22 -5.52
CA ALA A 121 15.43 11.66 -5.34
C ALA A 121 14.06 12.38 -5.28
N ARG A 122 13.10 11.95 -6.11
CA ARG A 122 11.73 12.47 -6.10
C ARG A 122 10.98 12.08 -4.84
N ALA A 123 11.06 10.81 -4.43
CA ALA A 123 10.45 10.32 -3.20
C ALA A 123 11.01 11.05 -1.97
N GLN A 124 12.32 11.32 -1.93
CA GLN A 124 12.93 12.14 -0.88
C GLN A 124 12.40 13.57 -0.89
N GLN A 125 12.26 14.20 -2.07
CA GLN A 125 11.68 15.54 -2.18
C GLN A 125 10.22 15.59 -1.69
N VAL A 126 9.42 14.57 -1.99
CA VAL A 126 8.04 14.41 -1.48
C VAL A 126 8.05 14.30 0.04
N GLN A 127 8.87 13.39 0.58
CA GLN A 127 9.02 13.19 2.03
C GLN A 127 9.41 14.49 2.75
N ASP A 128 10.43 15.18 2.25
CA ASP A 128 10.94 16.42 2.85
C ASP A 128 9.89 17.54 2.81
N ARG A 129 9.09 17.61 1.74
CA ARG A 129 8.06 18.64 1.57
C ARG A 129 6.83 18.39 2.44
N VAL A 130 6.39 17.14 2.55
CA VAL A 130 5.26 16.76 3.42
C VAL A 130 5.68 16.77 4.90
N GLY A 131 6.97 16.54 5.20
CA GLY A 131 7.50 16.59 6.55
C GLY A 131 7.13 15.39 7.42
N ARG A 132 6.74 14.27 6.81
CA ARG A 132 6.35 13.02 7.46
C ARG A 132 6.99 11.84 6.74
N PRO A 133 7.17 10.68 7.39
CA PRO A 133 7.69 9.50 6.69
C PRO A 133 6.82 9.11 5.50
N PHE A 134 7.44 8.84 4.37
CA PHE A 134 6.78 8.46 3.12
C PHE A 134 7.05 6.99 2.82
N LEU A 135 6.01 6.23 2.46
CA LEU A 135 6.13 4.84 2.04
C LEU A 135 5.88 4.71 0.53
N LEU A 136 6.72 3.94 -0.14
CA LEU A 136 6.51 3.56 -1.54
C LEU A 136 5.87 2.18 -1.61
N GLU A 137 4.87 2.02 -2.47
CA GLU A 137 4.15 0.77 -2.67
C GLU A 137 4.53 0.05 -3.97
N ASN A 138 4.61 -1.29 -3.92
CA ASN A 138 4.70 -2.11 -5.13
C ASN A 138 3.33 -2.29 -5.80
N ILE A 139 3.28 -2.13 -7.12
CA ILE A 139 2.04 -2.25 -7.91
C ILE A 139 1.89 -3.64 -8.53
N ALA A 140 0.66 -4.02 -8.90
CA ALA A 140 0.42 -5.04 -9.90
C ALA A 140 0.93 -4.57 -11.27
N THR A 141 1.55 -5.46 -12.05
CA THR A 141 2.08 -5.16 -13.37
C THR A 141 1.57 -6.16 -14.41
N TYR A 142 1.14 -5.62 -15.55
CA TYR A 142 0.66 -6.38 -16.71
C TYR A 142 1.59 -6.26 -17.92
N LEU A 143 2.70 -5.54 -17.73
CA LEU A 143 3.71 -5.25 -18.74
C LEU A 143 5.09 -5.59 -18.17
N ASP A 144 5.90 -6.28 -18.97
CA ASP A 144 7.32 -6.44 -18.71
C ASP A 144 8.06 -5.17 -19.12
N MET A 145 8.61 -4.47 -18.12
CA MET A 145 9.40 -3.27 -18.36
C MET A 145 10.86 -3.61 -18.63
N PRO A 146 11.50 -2.97 -19.63
CA PRO A 146 12.91 -3.23 -19.94
C PRO A 146 13.83 -2.72 -18.84
N GLY A 147 14.96 -3.40 -18.66
CA GLY A 147 16.01 -3.01 -17.73
C GLY A 147 16.81 -4.21 -17.21
N GLU A 148 17.85 -3.92 -16.45
CA GLU A 148 18.74 -4.90 -15.84
C GLU A 148 18.30 -5.39 -14.46
N LEU A 149 17.37 -4.68 -13.81
CA LEU A 149 16.89 -5.01 -12.47
C LEU A 149 15.59 -5.83 -12.55
N SER A 150 15.45 -6.82 -11.68
CA SER A 150 14.14 -7.41 -11.38
C SER A 150 13.30 -6.45 -10.53
N GLN A 151 11.97 -6.65 -10.48
CA GLN A 151 11.07 -5.84 -9.66
C GLN A 151 11.52 -5.66 -8.19
N PRO A 152 11.91 -6.72 -7.42
CA PRO A 152 12.37 -6.52 -6.05
C PRO A 152 13.75 -5.83 -5.98
N GLU A 153 14.60 -5.98 -7.00
CA GLU A 153 15.88 -5.26 -7.08
C GLU A 153 15.67 -3.77 -7.38
N MET A 154 14.67 -3.42 -8.17
CA MET A 154 14.27 -2.03 -8.41
C MET A 154 13.74 -1.36 -7.14
N ILE A 155 12.83 -2.03 -6.40
CA ILE A 155 12.34 -1.54 -5.11
C ILE A 155 13.50 -1.32 -4.14
N ARG A 156 14.40 -2.29 -4.02
CA ARG A 156 15.61 -2.16 -3.20
C ARG A 156 16.47 -0.98 -3.64
N ALA A 157 16.78 -0.86 -4.93
CA ALA A 157 17.62 0.21 -5.46
C ALA A 157 17.04 1.60 -5.18
N VAL A 158 15.72 1.76 -5.24
CA VAL A 158 15.05 3.01 -4.85
C VAL A 158 15.24 3.29 -3.35
N LEU A 159 14.91 2.32 -2.49
CA LEU A 159 14.95 2.50 -1.03
C LEU A 159 16.37 2.59 -0.45
N ASP A 160 17.38 2.10 -1.16
CA ASP A 160 18.80 2.28 -0.81
C ASP A 160 19.28 3.72 -1.09
N HIS A 161 18.52 4.51 -1.87
CA HIS A 161 18.85 5.86 -2.29
C HIS A 161 17.93 6.96 -1.71
N CYS A 162 16.97 6.61 -0.84
CA CYS A 162 16.15 7.56 -0.09
C CYS A 162 15.80 7.02 1.32
N ASP A 163 15.29 7.90 2.18
CA ASP A 163 14.86 7.55 3.55
C ASP A 163 13.36 7.18 3.63
N CYS A 164 12.79 6.66 2.55
CA CYS A 164 11.38 6.24 2.50
C CYS A 164 11.19 4.82 3.07
N GLY A 165 10.01 4.49 3.57
CA GLY A 165 9.65 3.12 3.90
C GLY A 165 9.02 2.37 2.72
N LEU A 166 8.67 1.12 2.95
CA LEU A 166 7.96 0.26 2.01
C LEU A 166 6.57 -0.04 2.57
N LEU A 167 5.56 0.24 1.74
CA LEU A 167 4.24 -0.38 1.86
C LEU A 167 4.27 -1.59 0.92
N LEU A 168 4.14 -2.79 1.48
CA LEU A 168 4.22 -4.02 0.71
C LEU A 168 2.82 -4.59 0.52
N ASP A 169 2.25 -4.43 -0.68
CA ASP A 169 1.03 -5.16 -1.01
C ASP A 169 1.38 -6.59 -1.45
N LEU A 170 0.92 -7.55 -0.65
CA LEU A 170 1.12 -8.97 -0.89
C LEU A 170 0.18 -9.51 -1.96
N ASN A 171 -0.96 -8.86 -2.22
CA ASN A 171 -1.81 -9.20 -3.34
C ASN A 171 -1.11 -8.88 -4.66
N ASN A 172 -0.52 -7.68 -4.80
CA ASN A 172 0.32 -7.32 -5.93
C ASN A 172 1.51 -8.27 -6.13
N VAL A 173 2.13 -8.78 -5.06
CA VAL A 173 3.15 -9.84 -5.17
C VAL A 173 2.56 -11.13 -5.77
N VAL A 174 1.38 -11.56 -5.34
CA VAL A 174 0.71 -12.76 -5.90
C VAL A 174 0.37 -12.55 -7.37
N VAL A 175 -0.26 -11.43 -7.72
CA VAL A 175 -0.63 -11.08 -9.10
C VAL A 175 0.61 -11.10 -9.99
N ASN A 176 1.67 -10.40 -9.61
CA ASN A 176 2.89 -10.32 -10.39
C ASN A 176 3.57 -11.68 -10.54
N CYS A 177 3.67 -12.46 -9.47
CA CYS A 177 4.35 -13.76 -9.54
C CYS A 177 3.57 -14.76 -10.40
N VAL A 178 2.24 -14.71 -10.39
CA VAL A 178 1.42 -15.55 -11.28
C VAL A 178 1.54 -15.10 -12.73
N ASN A 179 1.35 -13.79 -12.98
CA ASN A 179 1.32 -13.25 -14.34
C ASN A 179 2.67 -13.34 -15.06
N HIS A 180 3.78 -13.18 -14.32
CA HIS A 180 5.14 -13.19 -14.87
C HIS A 180 5.90 -14.51 -14.63
N GLY A 181 5.29 -15.46 -13.92
CA GLY A 181 5.87 -16.78 -13.67
C GLY A 181 7.04 -16.79 -12.68
N PHE A 182 7.00 -15.93 -11.65
CA PHE A 182 8.01 -15.88 -10.59
C PHE A 182 7.62 -16.74 -9.37
N ASP A 183 8.61 -17.10 -8.55
CA ASP A 183 8.35 -17.66 -7.22
C ASP A 183 8.14 -16.51 -6.21
N PRO A 184 6.99 -16.44 -5.52
CA PRO A 184 6.68 -15.31 -4.63
C PRO A 184 7.53 -15.29 -3.37
N TYR A 185 8.02 -16.44 -2.90
CA TYR A 185 8.91 -16.47 -1.73
C TYR A 185 10.32 -15.98 -2.08
N ALA A 186 10.82 -16.32 -3.26
CA ALA A 186 12.07 -15.80 -3.81
C ALA A 186 11.97 -14.30 -4.11
N TYR A 187 10.81 -13.82 -4.56
CA TYR A 187 10.52 -12.39 -4.72
C TYR A 187 10.65 -11.67 -3.37
N LEU A 188 9.89 -12.11 -2.36
CA LEU A 188 9.92 -11.50 -1.02
C LEU A 188 11.29 -11.57 -0.36
N ALA A 189 12.04 -12.65 -0.55
CA ALA A 189 13.38 -12.82 0.01
C ALA A 189 14.41 -11.80 -0.52
N ARG A 190 14.14 -11.16 -1.67
CA ARG A 190 15.02 -10.14 -2.25
C ARG A 190 14.68 -8.72 -1.77
N LEU A 191 13.47 -8.49 -1.25
CA LEU A 191 13.04 -7.19 -0.76
C LEU A 191 13.77 -6.76 0.53
N PRO A 192 13.92 -5.45 0.79
CA PRO A 192 14.43 -4.94 2.06
C PRO A 192 13.35 -5.03 3.15
N LEU A 193 13.17 -6.23 3.73
CA LEU A 193 12.09 -6.51 4.69
C LEU A 193 12.15 -5.65 5.98
N ASP A 194 13.31 -5.10 6.30
CA ASP A 194 13.51 -4.16 7.41
C ASP A 194 12.91 -2.76 7.13
N ARG A 195 12.68 -2.42 5.86
CA ARG A 195 12.03 -1.18 5.43
C ARG A 195 10.51 -1.31 5.30
N VAL A 196 9.96 -2.52 5.44
CA VAL A 196 8.50 -2.75 5.39
C VAL A 196 7.86 -2.18 6.66
N VAL A 197 7.02 -1.17 6.48
CA VAL A 197 6.29 -0.50 7.55
C VAL A 197 4.84 -0.95 7.56
N GLN A 198 4.25 -1.06 6.38
CA GLN A 198 2.84 -1.35 6.18
C GLN A 198 2.69 -2.47 5.16
N VAL A 199 1.68 -3.31 5.35
CA VAL A 199 1.33 -4.37 4.41
C VAL A 199 -0.16 -4.26 4.06
N HIS A 200 -0.46 -4.33 2.78
CA HIS A 200 -1.83 -4.52 2.30
C HIS A 200 -2.10 -6.00 2.02
N LEU A 201 -3.33 -6.40 2.30
CA LEU A 201 -3.92 -7.67 1.92
C LEU A 201 -5.22 -7.38 1.17
N ALA A 202 -5.28 -7.78 -0.09
CA ALA A 202 -6.48 -7.68 -0.91
C ALA A 202 -6.80 -9.01 -1.61
N GLY A 203 -7.98 -9.06 -2.22
CA GLY A 203 -8.35 -10.14 -3.14
C GLY A 203 -8.10 -9.75 -4.61
N ASN A 204 -7.88 -10.76 -5.43
CA ASN A 204 -7.76 -10.64 -6.88
C ASN A 204 -8.77 -11.56 -7.59
N THR A 205 -8.98 -11.30 -8.86
CA THR A 205 -9.87 -12.11 -9.73
C THR A 205 -9.12 -12.60 -10.95
N GLU A 206 -9.60 -13.67 -11.57
CA GLU A 206 -9.06 -14.13 -12.85
C GLU A 206 -9.70 -13.34 -14.00
N ASN A 207 -8.88 -12.96 -14.99
CA ASN A 207 -9.35 -12.25 -16.17
C ASN A 207 -10.34 -13.11 -16.96
N ALA A 208 -11.49 -12.53 -17.31
CA ALA A 208 -12.56 -13.24 -18.03
C ALA A 208 -12.18 -13.68 -19.47
N TYR A 209 -11.12 -13.10 -20.05
CA TYR A 209 -10.73 -13.29 -21.44
C TYR A 209 -9.38 -13.98 -21.61
N VAL A 210 -8.53 -13.97 -20.58
CA VAL A 210 -7.18 -14.54 -20.61
C VAL A 210 -7.00 -15.47 -19.41
N ALA A 211 -7.11 -16.77 -19.66
CA ALA A 211 -6.98 -17.78 -18.61
C ALA A 211 -5.60 -17.71 -17.92
N GLY A 212 -5.60 -17.80 -16.60
CA GLY A 212 -4.41 -17.73 -15.75
C GLY A 212 -3.88 -16.32 -15.50
N LEU A 213 -4.44 -15.28 -16.15
CA LEU A 213 -4.09 -13.89 -15.86
C LEU A 213 -4.90 -13.42 -14.66
N LEU A 214 -4.21 -13.07 -13.57
CA LEU A 214 -4.85 -12.44 -12.41
C LEU A 214 -4.96 -10.93 -12.62
N ILE A 215 -6.07 -10.36 -12.19
CA ILE A 215 -6.36 -8.94 -12.17
C ILE A 215 -6.49 -8.50 -10.72
N ASP A 216 -5.78 -7.43 -10.43
CA ASP A 216 -5.85 -6.73 -9.17
C ASP A 216 -7.17 -5.95 -9.06
N SER A 217 -8.21 -6.61 -8.55
CA SER A 217 -9.59 -6.10 -8.55
C SER A 217 -10.08 -5.60 -7.19
N HIS A 218 -9.41 -5.99 -6.10
CA HIS A 218 -9.73 -5.57 -4.73
C HIS A 218 -11.21 -5.75 -4.33
N ASP A 219 -11.93 -6.65 -4.99
CA ASP A 219 -13.37 -6.87 -4.85
C ASP A 219 -13.71 -8.24 -4.24
N ALA A 220 -12.69 -9.05 -3.96
CA ALA A 220 -12.80 -10.42 -3.44
C ALA A 220 -12.12 -10.60 -2.07
N PRO A 221 -12.49 -11.63 -1.28
CA PRO A 221 -11.78 -12.04 -0.06
C PRO A 221 -10.28 -12.16 -0.25
N VAL A 222 -9.53 -11.92 0.82
CA VAL A 222 -8.08 -12.16 0.81
C VAL A 222 -7.81 -13.64 0.56
N GLY A 223 -7.06 -13.92 -0.50
CA GLY A 223 -6.78 -15.30 -0.91
C GLY A 223 -5.80 -16.05 0.00
N GLU A 224 -5.89 -17.38 0.04
CA GLU A 224 -4.98 -18.22 0.84
C GLU A 224 -3.50 -18.02 0.50
N ARG A 225 -3.19 -17.73 -0.77
CA ARG A 225 -1.80 -17.42 -1.19
C ARG A 225 -1.29 -16.15 -0.51
N VAL A 226 -2.12 -15.12 -0.41
CA VAL A 226 -1.77 -13.85 0.24
C VAL A 226 -1.54 -14.08 1.73
N PHE A 227 -2.43 -14.81 2.41
CA PHE A 227 -2.23 -15.18 3.82
C PHE A 227 -0.98 -16.03 4.07
N ALA A 228 -0.63 -16.94 3.15
CA ALA A 228 0.61 -17.72 3.24
C ALA A 228 1.86 -16.83 3.12
N LEU A 229 1.84 -15.82 2.26
CA LEU A 229 2.91 -14.82 2.15
C LEU A 229 3.00 -13.95 3.41
N LEU A 230 1.87 -13.53 3.97
CA LEU A 230 1.84 -12.78 5.23
C LEU A 230 2.47 -13.59 6.36
N GLU A 231 2.11 -14.87 6.49
CA GLU A 231 2.71 -15.75 7.49
C GLU A 231 4.22 -15.91 7.28
N TRP A 232 4.67 -16.05 6.03
CA TRP A 232 6.09 -16.13 5.70
C TRP A 232 6.85 -14.86 6.07
N LEU A 233 6.24 -13.69 5.86
CA LEU A 233 6.78 -12.37 6.21
C LEU A 233 6.85 -12.19 7.72
N LEU A 234 5.78 -12.47 8.45
CA LEU A 234 5.70 -12.34 9.91
C LEU A 234 6.73 -13.22 10.64
N ARG A 235 7.09 -14.39 10.08
CA ARG A 235 8.20 -15.22 10.62
C ARG A 235 9.56 -14.52 10.58
N ARG A 236 9.74 -13.56 9.67
CA ARG A 236 11.01 -12.83 9.44
C ARG A 236 10.97 -11.40 9.98
N ARG A 237 9.78 -10.80 10.05
CA ARG A 237 9.50 -9.45 10.56
C ARG A 237 8.33 -9.51 11.56
N PRO A 238 8.52 -10.12 12.76
CA PRO A 238 7.43 -10.35 13.73
C PRO A 238 6.89 -9.08 14.40
N ASP A 239 7.62 -7.98 14.30
CA ASP A 239 7.29 -6.65 14.79
C ASP A 239 6.81 -5.71 13.66
N LEU A 240 6.30 -6.27 12.56
CA LEU A 240 5.66 -5.52 11.49
C LEU A 240 4.66 -4.49 12.06
N PRO A 241 4.80 -3.19 11.74
CA PRO A 241 4.01 -2.14 12.37
C PRO A 241 2.51 -2.21 12.07
N ALA A 242 2.15 -2.40 10.78
CA ALA A 242 0.78 -2.28 10.32
C ALA A 242 0.47 -3.28 9.20
N VAL A 243 -0.68 -3.96 9.31
CA VAL A 243 -1.26 -4.80 8.25
C VAL A 243 -2.70 -4.36 8.05
N MET A 244 -3.13 -4.24 6.80
CA MET A 244 -4.45 -3.71 6.45
C MET A 244 -5.18 -4.65 5.49
N ILE A 245 -6.49 -4.78 5.67
CA ILE A 245 -7.37 -5.33 4.64
C ILE A 245 -7.78 -4.21 3.70
N GLU A 246 -7.54 -4.41 2.40
CA GLU A 246 -8.04 -3.54 1.35
C GLU A 246 -9.24 -4.20 0.64
N ARG A 247 -10.33 -3.44 0.57
CA ARG A 247 -11.56 -3.81 -0.13
C ARG A 247 -12.12 -2.55 -0.78
N ASP A 248 -12.17 -2.54 -2.11
CA ASP A 248 -12.56 -1.36 -2.88
C ASP A 248 -13.97 -1.41 -3.45
N SER A 249 -14.59 -2.58 -3.46
CA SER A 249 -15.97 -2.71 -3.94
C SER A 249 -16.69 -3.91 -3.31
N ALA A 250 -17.87 -4.25 -3.85
CA ALA A 250 -18.74 -5.31 -3.36
C ALA A 250 -19.17 -5.18 -1.88
N PHE A 251 -19.18 -3.95 -1.35
CA PHE A 251 -19.39 -3.66 0.08
C PHE A 251 -20.61 -4.34 0.70
N ALA A 252 -21.74 -4.33 -0.03
CA ALA A 252 -23.02 -4.87 0.42
C ALA A 252 -22.98 -6.35 0.84
N PHE A 253 -22.03 -7.13 0.33
CA PHE A 253 -21.87 -8.56 0.63
C PHE A 253 -20.56 -8.87 1.37
N SER A 254 -19.61 -7.94 1.37
CA SER A 254 -18.25 -8.16 1.86
C SER A 254 -18.09 -8.09 3.38
N VAL A 255 -19.05 -7.52 4.14
CA VAL A 255 -18.85 -7.29 5.60
C VAL A 255 -18.47 -8.58 6.36
N PRO A 256 -19.15 -9.73 6.18
CA PRO A 256 -18.74 -10.98 6.83
C PRO A 256 -17.36 -11.48 6.37
N GLU A 257 -16.97 -11.19 5.12
CA GLU A 257 -15.66 -11.53 4.58
C GLU A 257 -14.56 -10.65 5.20
N ILE A 258 -14.82 -9.34 5.30
CA ILE A 258 -13.94 -8.36 5.96
C ILE A 258 -13.73 -8.75 7.43
N ASP A 259 -14.80 -9.12 8.15
CA ASP A 259 -14.70 -9.56 9.55
C ASP A 259 -13.77 -10.79 9.69
N GLU A 260 -13.90 -11.77 8.78
CA GLU A 260 -13.06 -12.96 8.76
C GLU A 260 -11.60 -12.61 8.39
N ASP A 261 -11.38 -11.77 7.39
CA ASP A 261 -10.05 -11.35 6.96
C ASP A 261 -9.32 -10.55 8.06
N LEU A 262 -10.03 -9.64 8.73
CA LEU A 262 -9.54 -8.90 9.90
C LEU A 262 -9.19 -9.86 11.05
N ARG A 263 -10.06 -10.82 11.35
CA ARG A 263 -9.84 -11.81 12.41
C ARG A 263 -8.60 -12.66 12.12
N ARG A 264 -8.49 -13.22 10.91
CA ARG A 264 -7.35 -14.04 10.48
C ARG A 264 -6.04 -13.26 10.55
N THR A 265 -6.05 -12.01 10.10
CA THR A 265 -4.88 -11.12 10.15
C THR A 265 -4.44 -10.87 11.59
N ARG A 266 -5.38 -10.53 12.48
CA ARG A 266 -5.09 -10.33 13.90
C ARG A 266 -4.51 -11.57 14.56
N ASP A 267 -5.08 -12.75 14.28
CA ASP A 267 -4.61 -14.03 14.81
C ASP A 267 -3.18 -14.36 14.35
N LEU A 268 -2.85 -14.10 13.08
CA LEU A 268 -1.49 -14.26 12.55
C LEU A 268 -0.52 -13.28 13.20
N MET A 269 -0.87 -11.99 13.25
CA MET A 269 -0.01 -10.98 13.88
C MET A 269 0.26 -11.31 15.36
N ALA A 270 -0.77 -11.69 16.13
CA ALA A 270 -0.64 -12.05 17.53
C ALA A 270 0.24 -13.30 17.74
N ARG A 271 0.05 -14.33 16.89
CA ARG A 271 0.86 -15.55 16.91
C ARG A 271 2.36 -15.26 16.80
N TYR A 272 2.76 -14.42 15.85
CA TYR A 272 4.17 -14.14 15.61
C TYR A 272 4.75 -13.03 16.49
N ALA A 273 3.93 -12.09 16.97
CA ALA A 273 4.34 -11.12 17.98
C ALA A 273 4.83 -11.79 19.27
N SER A 274 4.13 -12.85 19.72
CA SER A 274 4.48 -13.60 20.92
C SER A 274 5.72 -14.50 20.78
N ALA A 275 6.05 -14.89 19.53
CA ALA A 275 7.20 -15.74 19.22
C ALA A 275 8.52 -14.95 19.10
N GLY A 276 8.46 -13.64 18.87
CA GLY A 276 9.61 -12.75 18.70
C GLY A 276 10.10 -12.04 19.97
N ALA A 277 9.44 -12.24 21.11
CA ALA A 277 9.93 -11.70 22.38
C ALA A 277 11.22 -12.46 22.79
N PRO A 278 12.34 -11.76 23.07
CA PRO A 278 13.54 -12.43 23.54
C PRO A 278 13.22 -13.16 24.85
N ARG A 279 13.55 -14.46 24.91
CA ARG A 279 13.63 -15.19 26.18
C ARG A 279 14.87 -14.75 26.97
#